data_AF-A0A950AQ80-F1
#
_entry.id   AF-A0A950AQ80-F1
#
_cell.length_a   1.000
_cell.length_b   1.000
_cell.length_c   1.000
_cell.angle_alpha   90.00
_cell.angle_beta   90.00
_cell.angle_gamma   90.00
#
_symmetry.space_group_name_H-M   'P 1'
#
loop_
_entity.id
_entity.type
_entity.pdbx_description
1 polymer ?
#
loop_
_entity_poly.entity_id
_entity_poly.type
_entity_poly.pdbx_seq_one_letter_code
_entity_poly.pdbx_strand_id
1 'polypeptide(L)'
;YYVTPVEPDWDPAHREEHLRLYNPPVVAMINVHEAFPGHFLQFLYAQRFPTKTRKLVSCSTNVEGWAHYCEEMMVDQGFGGDDPRFCLAQLQEALLRDCRYVVGIRLHTQGMSVEDGAKVFEQKAFQEPANAYEEARRGTYNPTYLCYTFGKLQIQDLRDEYRARTGRSLRDFHDAFVAQGGVPLPLVRRILLHDVPRSAAGSR
;
A
#
# COMPACT_ATOMS: atom_id res chain seq x y z
N TYR A 1 6.87 -13.54 -9.24
CA TYR A 1 7.63 -12.73 -8.27
C TYR A 1 9.07 -12.74 -8.75
N TYR A 2 9.53 -11.63 -9.33
CA TYR A 2 10.89 -11.48 -9.84
C TYR A 2 11.68 -10.66 -8.83
N VAL A 3 12.82 -11.16 -8.40
CA VAL A 3 13.71 -10.50 -7.44
C VAL A 3 15.03 -10.25 -8.16
N THR A 4 15.52 -9.01 -8.12
CA THR A 4 16.83 -8.65 -8.69
C THR A 4 17.91 -9.01 -7.68
N PRO A 5 18.75 -10.04 -7.94
CA PRO A 5 19.86 -10.37 -7.06
C PRO A 5 20.95 -9.30 -7.15
N VAL A 6 21.94 -9.40 -6.26
CA VAL A 6 23.21 -8.68 -6.43
C VAL A 6 23.94 -9.30 -7.63
N GLU A 7 24.33 -8.48 -8.60
CA GLU A 7 25.02 -8.99 -9.79
C GLU A 7 26.52 -9.23 -9.53
N PRO A 8 27.13 -10.28 -10.14
CA PRO A 8 28.52 -10.64 -9.90
C PRO A 8 29.56 -9.60 -10.32
N ASP A 9 29.19 -8.65 -11.18
CA ASP A 9 30.07 -7.62 -11.76
C ASP A 9 29.98 -6.26 -11.04
N TRP A 10 29.04 -6.08 -10.12
CA TRP A 10 28.94 -4.85 -9.32
C TRP A 10 30.17 -4.65 -8.44
N ASP A 11 30.61 -3.40 -8.28
CA ASP A 11 31.66 -3.07 -7.33
C ASP A 11 31.19 -3.27 -5.87
N PRO A 12 32.11 -3.41 -4.90
CA PRO A 12 31.74 -3.67 -3.51
C PRO A 12 30.83 -2.61 -2.88
N ALA A 13 30.97 -1.33 -3.27
CA ALA A 13 30.16 -0.25 -2.69
C ALA A 13 28.71 -0.35 -3.16
N HIS A 14 28.49 -0.61 -4.45
CA HIS A 14 27.16 -0.81 -5.01
C HIS A 14 26.47 -2.06 -4.42
N ARG A 15 27.21 -3.16 -4.20
CA ARG A 15 26.65 -4.35 -3.53
C ARG A 15 26.17 -4.05 -2.12
N GLU A 16 26.99 -3.35 -1.34
CA GLU A 16 26.66 -2.96 0.03
C GLU A 16 25.44 -2.02 0.06
N GLU A 17 25.38 -1.04 -0.84
CA GLU A 17 24.24 -0.14 -0.96
C GLU A 17 22.93 -0.90 -1.26
N HIS A 18 22.97 -1.82 -2.23
CA HIS A 18 21.81 -2.64 -2.57
C HIS A 18 21.36 -3.51 -1.40
N LEU A 19 22.28 -4.16 -0.69
CA LEU A 19 21.95 -5.01 0.47
C LEU A 19 21.47 -4.20 1.68
N ARG A 20 21.94 -2.96 1.86
CA ARG A 20 21.44 -2.03 2.88
C ARG A 20 20.00 -1.64 2.58
N LEU A 21 19.69 -1.34 1.32
CA LEU A 21 18.34 -1.00 0.88
C LEU A 21 17.39 -2.20 1.04
N TYR A 22 17.83 -3.39 0.62
CA TYR A 22 17.09 -4.65 0.69
C TYR A 22 17.52 -5.52 1.89
N ASN A 23 17.59 -4.91 3.07
CA ASN A 23 17.88 -5.64 4.30
C ASN A 23 16.72 -6.59 4.69
N PRO A 24 16.95 -7.61 5.55
CA PRO A 24 15.97 -8.67 5.76
C PRO A 24 14.57 -8.20 6.23
N PRO A 25 14.43 -7.25 7.18
CA PRO A 25 13.13 -6.67 7.53
C PRO A 25 12.42 -5.98 6.36
N VAL A 26 13.14 -5.19 5.56
CA VAL A 26 12.57 -4.52 4.36
C VAL A 26 12.13 -5.54 3.33
N VAL A 27 12.95 -6.56 3.03
CA VAL A 27 12.58 -7.65 2.12
C VAL A 27 11.36 -8.42 2.64
N ALA A 28 11.23 -8.61 3.95
CA ALA A 28 10.05 -9.23 4.53
C ALA A 28 8.78 -8.39 4.30
N MET A 29 8.86 -7.06 4.40
CA MET A 29 7.75 -6.16 4.07
C MET A 29 7.43 -6.17 2.57
N ILE A 30 8.44 -6.20 1.70
CA ILE A 30 8.26 -6.36 0.25
C ILE A 30 7.55 -7.70 -0.04
N ASN A 31 7.92 -8.78 0.64
CA ASN A 31 7.24 -10.07 0.48
C ASN A 31 5.77 -10.01 0.91
N VAL A 32 5.45 -9.28 1.99
CA VAL A 32 4.07 -9.04 2.40
C VAL A 32 3.29 -8.28 1.33
N HIS A 33 3.91 -7.24 0.74
CA HIS A 33 3.34 -6.41 -0.31
C HIS A 33 3.10 -7.18 -1.63
N GLU A 34 4.13 -7.85 -2.13
CA GLU A 34 4.14 -8.46 -3.47
C GLU A 34 3.53 -9.86 -3.47
N ALA A 35 3.70 -10.62 -2.39
CA ALA A 35 3.26 -11.99 -2.29
C ALA A 35 2.05 -12.11 -1.36
N PHE A 36 2.28 -12.48 -0.10
CA PHE A 36 1.20 -12.87 0.79
C PHE A 36 1.23 -12.07 2.09
N PRO A 37 0.10 -11.44 2.50
CA PRO A 37 -1.22 -11.46 1.86
C PRO A 37 -1.48 -10.37 0.79
N GLY A 38 -0.46 -9.71 0.23
CA GLY A 38 -0.61 -8.61 -0.74
C GLY A 38 -1.03 -9.02 -2.15
N HIS A 39 -0.27 -8.59 -3.17
CA HIS A 39 -0.68 -8.69 -4.58
C HIS A 39 -0.96 -10.13 -5.04
N PHE A 40 -0.10 -11.08 -4.71
CA PHE A 40 -0.30 -12.47 -5.14
C PHE A 40 -1.63 -13.03 -4.64
N LEU A 41 -2.04 -12.74 -3.39
CA LEU A 41 -3.35 -13.16 -2.89
C LEU A 41 -4.50 -12.54 -3.70
N GLN A 42 -4.45 -11.25 -4.02
CA GLN A 42 -5.48 -10.62 -4.87
C GLN A 42 -5.55 -11.28 -6.26
N PHE A 43 -4.41 -11.61 -6.86
CA PHE A 43 -4.38 -12.24 -8.18
C PHE A 43 -4.87 -13.69 -8.18
N LEU A 44 -4.71 -14.43 -7.07
CA LEU A 44 -5.34 -15.74 -6.92
C LEU A 44 -6.87 -15.66 -6.98
N TYR A 45 -7.46 -14.58 -6.47
CA TYR A 45 -8.91 -14.35 -6.58
C TYR A 45 -9.35 -13.92 -7.97
N ALA A 46 -8.47 -13.28 -8.75
CA ALA A 46 -8.79 -12.76 -10.08
C ALA A 46 -9.40 -13.82 -11.01
N GLN A 47 -8.91 -15.06 -10.96
CA GLN A 47 -9.40 -16.15 -11.80
C GLN A 47 -10.88 -16.51 -11.56
N ARG A 48 -11.38 -16.25 -10.35
CA ARG A 48 -12.75 -16.57 -9.91
C ARG A 48 -13.80 -15.58 -10.41
N PHE A 49 -13.40 -14.42 -10.93
CA PHE A 49 -14.37 -13.40 -11.35
C PHE A 49 -15.14 -13.80 -12.61
N PRO A 50 -16.43 -13.43 -12.74
CA PRO A 50 -17.31 -13.97 -13.77
C PRO A 50 -17.08 -13.39 -15.17
N THR A 51 -16.51 -12.19 -15.29
CA THR A 51 -16.37 -11.48 -16.58
C THR A 51 -14.93 -11.11 -16.87
N LYS A 52 -14.57 -11.01 -18.16
CA LYS A 52 -13.24 -10.54 -18.59
C LYS A 52 -12.92 -9.16 -18.02
N THR A 53 -13.90 -8.24 -17.99
CA THR A 53 -13.73 -6.91 -17.39
C THR A 53 -13.32 -7.00 -15.93
N ARG A 54 -13.98 -7.85 -15.12
CA ARG A 54 -13.62 -8.04 -13.71
C ARG A 54 -12.26 -8.71 -13.50
N LYS A 55 -11.73 -9.43 -14.50
CA LYS A 55 -10.41 -10.06 -14.46
C LYS A 55 -9.28 -9.13 -14.90
N LEU A 56 -9.56 -8.21 -15.83
CA LEU A 56 -8.53 -7.42 -16.52
C LEU A 56 -8.43 -5.98 -16.04
N VAL A 57 -9.50 -5.42 -15.48
CA VAL A 57 -9.54 -4.03 -15.06
C VAL A 57 -9.44 -3.93 -13.55
N SER A 58 -8.48 -3.16 -13.06
CA SER A 58 -8.29 -2.87 -11.65
C SER A 58 -8.08 -1.37 -11.43
N CYS A 59 -8.34 -0.92 -10.20
CA CYS A 59 -8.10 0.43 -9.74
C CYS A 59 -6.84 0.42 -8.86
N SER A 60 -5.86 1.27 -9.18
CA SER A 60 -4.59 1.32 -8.45
C SER A 60 -4.78 1.62 -6.96
N THR A 61 -5.76 2.45 -6.57
CA THR A 61 -6.05 2.70 -5.15
C THR A 61 -6.54 1.45 -4.41
N ASN A 62 -7.17 0.51 -5.10
CA ASN A 62 -7.52 -0.78 -4.50
C ASN A 62 -6.29 -1.69 -4.44
N VAL A 63 -5.60 -1.87 -5.56
CA VAL A 63 -4.50 -2.86 -5.68
C VAL A 63 -3.29 -2.46 -4.82
N GLU A 64 -2.79 -1.25 -5.00
CA GLU A 64 -1.65 -0.72 -4.23
C GLU A 64 -2.06 -0.42 -2.80
N GLY A 65 -3.29 0.07 -2.60
CA GLY A 65 -3.83 0.34 -1.27
C GLY A 65 -3.95 -0.93 -0.42
N TRP A 66 -4.37 -2.05 -1.02
CA TRP A 66 -4.47 -3.34 -0.34
C TRP A 66 -3.11 -3.85 0.09
N ALA A 67 -2.14 -3.89 -0.83
CA ALA A 67 -0.80 -4.36 -0.51
C ALA A 67 -0.14 -3.49 0.58
N HIS A 68 -0.31 -2.16 0.49
CA HIS A 68 0.19 -1.24 1.50
C HIS A 68 -0.54 -1.36 2.85
N TYR A 69 -1.85 -1.64 2.83
CA TYR A 69 -2.63 -1.97 4.04
C TYR A 69 -2.14 -3.26 4.70
N CYS A 70 -1.82 -4.29 3.90
CA CYS A 70 -1.36 -5.59 4.40
C CYS A 70 -0.04 -5.50 5.17
N GLU A 71 0.87 -4.62 4.75
CA GLU A 71 2.14 -4.40 5.46
C GLU A 71 1.92 -3.99 6.92
N GLU A 72 1.11 -2.94 7.15
CA GLU A 72 0.77 -2.48 8.49
C GLU A 72 -0.03 -3.54 9.25
N MET A 73 -1.05 -4.12 8.60
CA MET A 73 -1.90 -5.13 9.23
C MET A 73 -1.09 -6.35 9.71
N MET A 74 -0.10 -6.81 8.94
CA MET A 74 0.75 -7.93 9.35
C MET A 74 1.56 -7.59 10.60
N VAL A 75 2.15 -6.40 10.66
CA VAL A 75 2.88 -5.94 11.86
C VAL A 75 1.93 -5.84 13.06
N ASP A 76 0.73 -5.28 12.89
CA ASP A 76 -0.30 -5.20 13.94
C ASP A 76 -0.74 -6.58 14.45
N GLN A 77 -0.67 -7.61 13.60
CA GLN A 77 -0.97 -9.00 13.96
C GLN A 77 0.25 -9.77 14.51
N GLY A 78 1.38 -9.09 14.77
CA GLY A 78 2.57 -9.65 15.41
C GLY A 78 3.60 -10.23 14.43
N PHE A 79 3.52 -9.93 13.14
CA PHE A 79 4.57 -10.31 12.19
C PHE A 79 5.89 -9.61 12.55
N GLY A 80 6.97 -10.40 12.67
CA GLY A 80 8.26 -9.92 13.18
C GLY A 80 8.44 -10.04 14.69
N GLY A 81 7.39 -10.44 15.44
CA GLY A 81 7.45 -10.61 16.89
C GLY A 81 7.85 -9.32 17.61
N ASP A 82 8.72 -9.46 18.62
CA ASP A 82 9.22 -8.32 19.41
C ASP A 82 10.38 -7.55 18.74
N ASP A 83 10.76 -7.89 17.50
CA ASP A 83 11.84 -7.20 16.79
C ASP A 83 11.35 -5.86 16.21
N PRO A 84 11.77 -4.70 16.78
CA PRO A 84 11.26 -3.40 16.36
C PRO A 84 11.66 -3.04 14.93
N ARG A 85 12.64 -3.74 14.34
CA ARG A 85 13.11 -3.47 12.98
C ARG A 85 12.05 -3.77 11.93
N PHE A 86 11.12 -4.69 12.18
CA PHE A 86 10.01 -4.97 11.25
C PHE A 86 9.00 -3.82 11.22
N CYS A 87 8.64 -3.28 12.39
CA CYS A 87 7.82 -2.08 12.48
C CYS A 87 8.52 -0.88 11.83
N LEU A 88 9.82 -0.69 12.11
CA LEU A 88 10.59 0.40 11.49
C LEU A 88 10.65 0.26 9.96
N ALA A 89 10.87 -0.93 9.42
CA ALA A 89 10.86 -1.18 7.98
C ALA A 89 9.49 -0.87 7.36
N GLN A 90 8.40 -1.29 8.00
CA GLN A 90 7.04 -0.98 7.56
C GLN A 90 6.78 0.53 7.55
N LEU A 91 7.17 1.25 8.62
CA LEU A 91 7.01 2.69 8.73
C LEU A 91 7.86 3.45 7.72
N GLN A 92 9.09 3.02 7.49
CA GLN A 92 9.99 3.60 6.47
C GLN A 92 9.37 3.51 5.07
N GLU A 93 8.82 2.34 4.71
CA GLU A 93 8.10 2.15 3.45
C GLU A 93 6.82 2.99 3.39
N ALA A 94 6.08 3.10 4.49
CA ALA A 94 4.89 3.95 4.57
C ALA A 94 5.21 5.44 4.37
N LEU A 95 6.26 5.96 5.01
CA LEU A 95 6.69 7.36 4.87
C LEU A 95 7.00 7.72 3.42
N LEU A 96 7.63 6.81 2.67
CA LEU A 96 7.87 7.02 1.24
C LEU A 96 6.55 7.24 0.48
N ARG A 97 5.53 6.42 0.75
CA ARG A 97 4.24 6.47 0.05
C ARG A 97 3.37 7.63 0.52
N ASP A 98 3.49 8.03 1.77
CA ASP A 98 2.89 9.25 2.31
C ASP A 98 3.50 10.50 1.68
N CYS A 99 4.82 10.50 1.45
CA CYS A 99 5.49 11.55 0.70
C CYS A 99 4.99 11.60 -0.75
N ARG A 100 4.82 10.45 -1.43
CA ARG A 100 4.19 10.41 -2.78
C ARG A 100 2.79 11.02 -2.76
N TYR A 101 1.99 10.74 -1.74
CA TYR A 101 0.65 11.31 -1.58
C TYR A 101 0.69 12.84 -1.48
N VAL A 102 1.53 13.38 -0.61
CA VAL A 102 1.64 14.84 -0.39
C VAL A 102 2.30 15.53 -1.60
N VAL A 103 3.46 15.05 -2.04
CA VAL A 103 4.22 15.64 -3.14
C VAL A 103 3.42 15.58 -4.44
N GLY A 104 2.73 14.47 -4.71
CA GLY A 104 1.89 14.34 -5.90
C GLY A 104 0.78 15.38 -5.98
N ILE A 105 0.07 15.63 -4.88
CA ILE A 105 -0.95 16.68 -4.83
C ILE A 105 -0.30 18.06 -5.06
N ARG A 106 0.80 18.35 -4.36
CA ARG A 106 1.43 19.67 -4.38
C ARG A 106 2.08 20.02 -5.71
N LEU A 107 2.73 19.04 -6.37
CA LEU A 107 3.30 19.20 -7.72
C LEU A 107 2.21 19.64 -8.72
N HIS A 108 1.05 18.98 -8.69
CA HIS A 108 0.01 19.17 -9.70
C HIS A 108 -1.03 20.25 -9.37
N THR A 109 -1.12 20.68 -8.11
CA THR A 109 -2.19 21.62 -7.68
C THR A 109 -1.71 22.85 -6.92
N GLN A 110 -0.45 22.89 -6.47
CA GLN A 110 0.06 23.95 -5.59
C GLN A 110 1.40 24.57 -6.05
N GLY A 111 1.85 24.24 -7.27
CA GLY A 111 3.07 24.83 -7.85
C GLY A 111 4.37 24.41 -7.19
N MET A 112 4.39 23.29 -6.45
CA MET A 112 5.63 22.72 -5.92
C MET A 112 6.56 22.34 -7.08
N SER A 113 7.85 22.65 -6.97
CA SER A 113 8.87 22.21 -7.93
C SER A 113 9.34 20.78 -7.62
N VAL A 114 10.02 20.14 -8.58
CA VAL A 114 10.62 18.80 -8.37
C VAL A 114 11.68 18.86 -7.27
N GLU A 115 12.48 19.92 -7.21
CA GLU A 115 13.54 20.12 -6.21
C GLU A 115 12.95 20.26 -4.80
N ASP A 116 11.85 21.00 -4.65
CA ASP A 116 11.17 21.10 -3.36
C ASP A 116 10.47 19.80 -2.97
N GLY A 117 9.95 19.04 -3.95
CA GLY A 117 9.46 17.68 -3.74
C GLY A 117 10.56 16.73 -3.26
N ALA A 118 11.75 16.79 -3.87
CA ALA A 118 12.90 15.97 -3.50
C ALA A 118 13.30 16.21 -2.03
N LYS A 119 13.34 17.47 -1.59
CA LYS A 119 13.59 17.82 -0.17
C LYS A 119 12.57 17.18 0.77
N VAL A 120 11.31 17.03 0.36
CA VAL A 120 10.30 16.33 1.18
C VAL A 120 10.68 14.86 1.34
N PHE A 121 11.04 14.17 0.26
CA PHE A 121 11.46 12.76 0.33
C PHE A 121 12.73 12.57 1.17
N GLU A 122 13.73 13.44 1.04
CA GLU A 122 14.94 13.40 1.88
C GLU A 122 14.61 13.59 3.37
N GLN A 123 13.85 14.64 3.69
CA GLN A 123 13.64 15.06 5.09
C GLN A 123 12.57 14.25 5.82
N LYS A 124 11.59 13.71 5.10
CA LYS A 124 10.42 13.04 5.69
C LYS A 124 10.40 11.53 5.45
N ALA A 125 10.99 11.06 4.35
CA ALA A 125 11.10 9.65 4.03
C ALA A 125 12.54 9.14 4.05
N PHE A 126 13.52 9.93 4.53
CA PHE A 126 14.92 9.53 4.72
C PHE A 126 15.55 8.91 3.46
N GLN A 127 15.13 9.37 2.29
CA GLN A 127 15.65 8.89 1.02
C GLN A 127 17.02 9.50 0.74
N GLU A 128 17.92 8.72 0.15
CA GLU A 128 19.18 9.24 -0.39
C GLU A 128 18.87 10.28 -1.49
N PRO A 129 19.67 11.36 -1.62
CA PRO A 129 19.33 12.50 -2.49
C PRO A 129 19.00 12.12 -3.94
N ALA A 130 19.73 11.17 -4.52
CA ALA A 130 19.47 10.68 -5.87
C ALA A 130 18.08 10.01 -5.98
N ASN A 131 17.74 9.13 -5.03
CA ASN A 131 16.45 8.46 -5.01
C ASN A 131 15.30 9.43 -4.71
N ALA A 132 15.52 10.39 -3.81
CA ALA A 132 14.55 11.42 -3.47
C ALA A 132 14.17 12.28 -4.68
N TYR A 133 15.17 12.71 -5.47
CA TYR A 133 14.93 13.45 -6.71
C TYR A 133 14.17 12.61 -7.73
N GLU A 134 14.52 11.33 -7.89
CA GLU A 134 13.83 10.42 -8.79
C GLU A 134 12.36 10.17 -8.39
N GLU A 135 12.06 10.04 -7.10
CA GLU A 135 10.69 9.92 -6.58
C GLU A 135 9.87 11.19 -6.83
N ALA A 136 10.46 12.38 -6.64
CA ALA A 136 9.81 13.64 -6.97
C ALA A 136 9.59 13.80 -8.49
N ARG A 137 10.61 13.47 -9.30
CA ARG A 137 10.53 13.52 -10.77
C ARG A 137 9.47 12.56 -11.29
N ARG A 138 9.36 11.36 -10.71
CA ARG A 138 8.32 10.38 -11.03
C ARG A 138 6.92 10.96 -10.91
N GLY A 139 6.68 11.81 -9.91
CA GLY A 139 5.40 12.49 -9.73
C GLY A 139 4.96 13.33 -10.93
N THR A 140 5.89 13.84 -11.74
CA THR A 140 5.57 14.68 -12.90
C THR A 140 4.91 13.91 -14.04
N TYR A 141 5.27 12.64 -14.25
CA TYR A 141 4.72 11.78 -15.31
C TYR A 141 3.81 10.66 -14.78
N ASN A 142 3.74 10.46 -13.45
CA ASN A 142 2.75 9.60 -12.80
C ASN A 142 1.94 10.40 -11.77
N PRO A 143 0.99 11.24 -12.19
CA PRO A 143 0.22 12.12 -11.29
C PRO A 143 -0.65 11.36 -10.27
N THR A 144 -0.84 10.05 -10.47
CA THR A 144 -1.73 9.21 -9.64
C THR A 144 -0.99 8.27 -8.68
N TYR A 145 0.34 8.34 -8.61
CA TYR A 145 1.16 7.60 -7.64
C TYR A 145 0.88 7.91 -6.16
N LEU A 146 -0.08 8.79 -5.86
CA LEU A 146 -0.69 8.98 -4.55
C LEU A 146 -1.60 7.80 -4.13
N CYS A 147 -1.89 6.87 -5.06
CA CYS A 147 -2.86 5.80 -4.89
C CYS A 147 -2.58 4.85 -3.71
N TYR A 148 -1.32 4.66 -3.34
CA TYR A 148 -0.87 3.78 -2.25
C TYR A 148 -1.50 4.20 -0.91
N THR A 149 -1.08 5.35 -0.37
CA THR A 149 -1.58 5.86 0.92
C THR A 149 -3.06 6.15 0.86
N PHE A 150 -3.55 6.76 -0.22
CA PHE A 150 -4.99 7.05 -0.35
C PHE A 150 -5.83 5.77 -0.26
N GLY A 151 -5.41 4.73 -0.99
CA GLY A 151 -6.06 3.44 -1.00
C GLY A 151 -6.03 2.76 0.36
N LYS A 152 -4.87 2.73 1.01
CA LYS A 152 -4.69 2.15 2.34
C LYS A 152 -5.62 2.80 3.36
N LEU A 153 -5.65 4.13 3.43
CA LEU A 153 -6.50 4.86 4.37
C LEU A 153 -7.99 4.55 4.14
N GLN A 154 -8.44 4.54 2.89
CA GLN A 154 -9.82 4.17 2.55
C GLN A 154 -10.17 2.73 2.92
N ILE A 155 -9.21 1.80 2.81
CA ILE A 155 -9.39 0.39 3.21
C ILE A 155 -9.44 0.26 4.74
N GLN A 156 -8.60 1.00 5.48
CA GLN A 156 -8.64 1.04 6.95
C GLN A 156 -9.98 1.59 7.45
N ASP A 157 -10.45 2.71 6.89
CA ASP A 157 -11.75 3.28 7.24
C ASP A 157 -12.89 2.29 6.97
N LEU A 158 -12.86 1.61 5.82
CA LEU A 158 -13.87 0.62 5.47
C LEU A 158 -13.82 -0.62 6.38
N ARG A 159 -12.62 -1.09 6.73
CA ARG A 159 -12.42 -2.20 7.68
C ARG A 159 -13.06 -1.87 9.02
N ASP A 160 -12.77 -0.69 9.55
CA ASP A 160 -13.22 -0.29 10.88
C ASP A 160 -14.73 -0.06 10.89
N GLU A 161 -15.27 0.56 9.84
CA GLU A 161 -16.72 0.70 9.65
C GLU A 161 -17.42 -0.66 9.52
N TYR A 162 -16.89 -1.58 8.72
CA TYR A 162 -17.45 -2.92 8.52
C TYR A 162 -17.49 -3.70 9.83
N ARG A 163 -16.38 -3.72 10.58
CA ARG A 163 -16.28 -4.42 11.86
C ARG A 163 -17.22 -3.81 12.90
N ALA A 164 -17.28 -2.49 13.00
CA ALA A 164 -18.17 -1.80 13.95
C ALA A 164 -19.65 -2.09 13.67
N ARG A 165 -20.07 -2.15 12.41
CA ARG A 165 -21.48 -2.36 12.05
C ARG A 165 -21.92 -3.83 12.10
N THR A 166 -21.02 -4.77 11.82
CA THR A 166 -21.36 -6.19 11.68
C THR A 166 -20.95 -7.04 12.87
N GLY A 167 -20.02 -6.56 13.70
CA GLY A 167 -19.37 -7.35 14.75
C GLY A 167 -18.48 -8.48 14.22
N ARG A 168 -18.24 -8.54 12.90
CA ARG A 168 -17.47 -9.61 12.25
C ARG A 168 -15.97 -9.44 12.47
N SER A 169 -15.25 -10.54 12.29
CA SER A 169 -13.81 -10.59 12.51
C SER A 169 -13.03 -9.84 11.44
N LEU A 170 -11.74 -9.59 11.70
CA LEU A 170 -10.82 -9.04 10.71
C LEU A 170 -10.72 -9.96 9.47
N ARG A 171 -10.69 -11.27 9.69
CA ARG A 171 -10.69 -12.27 8.61
C ARG A 171 -11.93 -12.18 7.73
N ASP A 172 -13.12 -12.04 8.32
CA ASP A 172 -14.36 -11.91 7.55
C ASP A 172 -14.33 -10.68 6.64
N PHE A 173 -13.77 -9.56 7.13
CA PHE A 173 -13.56 -8.36 6.32
C PHE A 173 -12.62 -8.64 5.15
N HIS A 174 -11.46 -9.26 5.39
CA HIS A 174 -10.49 -9.58 4.33
C HIS A 174 -11.06 -10.51 3.27
N ASP A 175 -11.75 -11.58 3.69
CA ASP A 175 -12.39 -12.53 2.78
C ASP A 175 -13.45 -11.81 1.92
N ALA A 176 -14.27 -10.95 2.54
CA ALA A 176 -15.29 -10.17 1.81
C ALA A 176 -14.67 -9.13 0.86
N PHE A 177 -13.60 -8.44 1.27
CA PHE A 177 -12.92 -7.41 0.50
C PHE A 177 -12.23 -8.00 -0.74
N VAL A 178 -11.39 -9.02 -0.55
CA VAL A 178 -10.62 -9.64 -1.64
C VAL A 178 -11.55 -10.35 -2.63
N ALA A 179 -12.69 -10.87 -2.18
CA ALA A 179 -13.74 -11.39 -3.05
C ALA A 179 -14.33 -10.34 -4.02
N GLN A 180 -14.08 -9.05 -3.83
CA GLN A 180 -14.48 -8.00 -4.78
C GLN A 180 -13.42 -7.71 -5.86
N GLY A 181 -12.19 -8.17 -5.67
CA GLY A 181 -11.07 -7.85 -6.57
C GLY A 181 -10.74 -6.36 -6.60
N GLY A 182 -10.02 -5.94 -7.65
CA GLY A 182 -9.49 -4.58 -7.80
C GLY A 182 -10.52 -3.51 -8.21
N VAL A 183 -11.80 -3.63 -7.86
CA VAL A 183 -12.81 -2.61 -8.24
C VAL A 183 -12.68 -1.33 -7.40
N PRO A 184 -13.19 -0.17 -7.86
CA PRO A 184 -13.12 1.07 -7.08
C PRO A 184 -13.64 0.93 -5.65
N LEU A 185 -12.88 1.46 -4.67
CA LEU A 185 -13.19 1.35 -3.24
C LEU A 185 -14.61 1.82 -2.86
N PRO A 186 -15.19 2.89 -3.45
CA PRO A 186 -16.60 3.24 -3.19
C PRO A 186 -17.61 2.15 -3.58
N LEU A 187 -17.31 1.35 -4.61
CA LEU A 187 -18.15 0.21 -5.00
C LEU A 187 -17.96 -0.96 -4.04
N VAL A 188 -16.71 -1.25 -3.62
CA VAL A 188 -16.44 -2.27 -2.58
C VAL A 188 -17.20 -1.91 -1.31
N ARG A 189 -17.09 -0.66 -0.85
CA ARG A 189 -17.83 -0.16 0.31
C ARG A 189 -19.33 -0.34 0.16
N ARG A 190 -19.89 -0.02 -1.01
CA ARG A 190 -21.32 -0.23 -1.27
C ARG A 190 -21.68 -1.70 -1.10
N ILE A 191 -20.95 -2.62 -1.71
CA ILE A 191 -21.21 -4.06 -1.64
C ILE A 191 -21.11 -4.57 -0.20
N LEU A 192 -20.03 -4.25 0.51
CA LEU A 192 -19.78 -4.76 1.87
C LEU A 192 -20.76 -4.21 2.92
N LEU A 193 -21.34 -3.02 2.69
CA LEU A 193 -22.24 -2.37 3.65
C LEU A 193 -23.72 -2.39 3.24
N HIS A 194 -24.07 -2.87 2.03
CA HIS A 194 -25.45 -2.88 1.54
C HIS A 194 -26.37 -3.81 2.36
N ASP A 195 -25.81 -4.89 2.92
CA ASP A 195 -26.57 -5.89 3.69
C ASP A 195 -26.52 -5.66 5.20
N VAL A 196 -26.00 -4.53 5.65
CA VAL A 196 -26.02 -4.17 7.08
C VAL A 196 -27.15 -3.16 7.28
N PRO A 197 -28.28 -3.56 7.91
CA PRO A 197 -29.30 -2.59 8.30
C PRO A 197 -28.59 -1.45 9.02
N ARG A 198 -28.90 -0.20 8.66
CA ARG A 198 -28.59 0.93 9.54
C ARG A 198 -29.29 0.59 10.85
N SER A 199 -28.54 0.10 11.85
CA SER A 199 -29.07 -0.02 13.19
C SER A 199 -29.60 1.37 13.53
N ALA A 200 -30.89 1.42 13.89
CA ALA A 200 -31.57 2.63 14.25
C ALA A 200 -30.73 3.33 15.33
N ALA A 201 -30.05 4.41 14.94
CA ALA A 201 -29.52 5.36 15.90
C ALA A 201 -30.73 5.84 16.68
N GLY A 202 -30.78 5.41 17.94
CA GLY A 202 -31.96 5.40 18.77
C GLY A 202 -32.59 6.78 18.89
N SER A 203 -33.91 6.79 18.77
CA SER A 203 -34.74 7.69 19.57
C SER A 203 -34.43 7.47 21.05
N ARG A 204 -33.79 8.45 21.68
CA ARG A 204 -34.01 8.88 23.07
C ARG A 204 -33.38 10.25 23.25
#